data_AF-A0A2D4TF14-F1
#
_entry.id   AF-A0A2D4TF14-F1
#
_cell.length_a   1.000
_cell.length_b   1.000
_cell.length_c   1.000
_cell.angle_alpha   90.00
_cell.angle_beta   90.00
_cell.angle_gamma   90.00
#
_symmetry.space_group_name_H-M   'P 1'
#
loop_
_entity.id
_entity.type
_entity.pdbx_description
1 polymer ?
#
loop_
_entity_poly.entity_id
_entity_poly.type
_entity_poly.pdbx_seq_one_letter_code
_entity_poly.pdbx_strand_id
1 'polypeptide(L)'
;MRKRGGGWIVTLGSVTALPPLRPYDSFAAQGGATVYAAIKAAVHRMTQGLAAELLADNIAVNTLAPSTAIRTPGASEWIPEEYPSERIEYIAETGLALCHLPAAERTGLTAYSLHFPHHHQFPVYTLNGKERIADPVLPEYAHPDIVPSGLGN
;
A
#
# COMPACT_ATOMS: atom_id res chain seq x y z
N MET A 1 2.46 -4.45 -22.28
CA MET A 1 2.40 -2.99 -22.01
C MET A 1 3.21 -2.21 -23.05
N ARG A 2 4.50 -2.51 -23.28
CA ARG A 2 5.31 -1.89 -24.37
C ARG A 2 4.60 -1.82 -25.74
N LYS A 3 4.10 -2.95 -26.25
CA LYS A 3 3.33 -2.99 -27.52
C LYS A 3 2.05 -2.12 -27.53
N ARG A 4 1.55 -1.73 -26.36
CA ARG A 4 0.37 -0.86 -26.16
C ARG A 4 0.74 0.60 -25.89
N GLY A 5 2.04 0.95 -25.88
CA GLY A 5 2.53 2.31 -25.59
C GLY A 5 2.63 2.68 -24.10
N GLY A 6 2.39 1.74 -23.19
CA GLY A 6 2.49 1.98 -21.75
C GLY A 6 1.60 1.04 -20.92
N GLY A 7 1.55 1.29 -19.60
CA GLY A 7 0.65 0.60 -18.69
C GLY A 7 1.00 0.79 -17.21
N TRP A 8 0.35 0.00 -16.36
CA TRP A 8 0.51 0.06 -14.91
C TRP A 8 0.72 -1.34 -14.34
N ILE A 9 1.69 -1.46 -13.44
CA ILE A 9 1.95 -2.62 -12.61
C ILE A 9 1.80 -2.18 -11.17
N VAL A 10 0.87 -2.79 -10.44
CA VAL A 10 0.73 -2.58 -9.00
C VAL A 10 1.04 -3.90 -8.30
N THR A 11 1.98 -3.86 -7.35
CA THR A 11 2.36 -5.03 -6.56
C THR A 11 1.91 -4.87 -5.11
N LEU A 12 1.33 -5.93 -4.53
CA LEU A 12 0.84 -5.90 -3.16
C LEU A 12 1.98 -6.04 -2.15
N GLY A 13 2.23 -4.97 -1.41
CA GLY A 13 3.19 -4.86 -0.33
C GLY A 13 2.64 -5.31 1.02
N SER A 14 3.26 -4.80 2.09
CA SER A 14 2.84 -4.93 3.49
C SER A 14 3.50 -3.79 4.27
N VAL A 15 2.84 -3.26 5.31
CA VAL A 15 3.48 -2.33 6.26
C VAL A 15 4.64 -2.98 7.02
N THR A 16 4.63 -4.31 7.15
CA THR A 16 5.72 -5.08 7.76
C THR A 16 7.02 -5.09 6.92
N ALA A 17 7.02 -4.50 5.72
CA ALA A 17 8.25 -4.25 4.98
C ALA A 17 9.11 -3.18 5.65
N LEU A 18 8.48 -2.31 6.47
CA LEU A 18 9.18 -1.33 7.29
C LEU A 18 9.84 -2.01 8.51
N PRO A 19 10.95 -1.45 9.02
CA PRO A 19 11.64 -2.01 10.18
C PRO A 19 10.73 -2.02 11.43
N PRO A 20 10.80 -3.04 12.30
CA PRO A 20 10.04 -3.04 13.53
C PRO A 20 10.47 -1.88 14.46
N LEU A 21 9.49 -1.27 15.12
CA LEU A 21 9.71 -0.17 16.05
C LEU A 21 10.39 -0.62 17.34
N ARG A 22 11.11 0.30 17.99
CA ARG A 22 11.74 0.08 19.30
C ARG A 22 11.05 0.91 20.39
N PRO A 23 10.87 0.37 21.61
CA PRO A 23 11.14 -1.01 22.01
C PRO A 23 10.26 -2.02 21.25
N TYR A 24 10.81 -3.21 20.96
CA TYR A 24 10.09 -4.22 20.17
C TYR A 24 8.84 -4.69 20.92
N ASP A 25 7.70 -4.67 20.23
CA ASP A 25 6.44 -5.19 20.76
C ASP A 25 6.37 -6.73 20.66
N SER A 26 5.27 -7.29 21.16
CA SER A 26 5.05 -8.75 21.13
C SER A 26 4.95 -9.29 19.70
N PHE A 27 4.37 -8.53 18.77
CA PHE A 27 4.27 -8.93 17.37
C PHE A 27 5.64 -9.03 16.71
N ALA A 28 6.49 -8.02 16.86
CA ALA A 28 7.85 -8.00 16.33
C ALA A 28 8.73 -9.09 16.95
N ALA A 29 8.56 -9.37 18.25
CA ALA A 29 9.38 -10.35 18.96
C ALA A 29 8.91 -11.81 18.76
N GLN A 30 7.61 -12.06 18.63
CA GLN A 30 7.02 -13.40 18.72
C GLN A 30 6.08 -13.75 17.56
N GLY A 31 5.71 -12.80 16.71
CA GLY A 31 4.72 -12.98 15.64
C GLY A 31 5.21 -13.78 14.42
N GLY A 32 6.48 -14.19 14.38
CA GLY A 32 7.02 -15.04 13.31
C GLY A 32 7.07 -14.37 11.93
N ALA A 33 6.89 -13.06 11.85
CA ALA A 33 6.76 -12.33 10.59
C ALA A 33 8.08 -12.15 9.82
N THR A 34 9.24 -12.54 10.37
CA THR A 34 10.57 -12.19 9.83
C THR A 34 10.77 -12.53 8.36
N VAL A 35 10.49 -13.77 7.95
CA VAL A 35 10.67 -14.19 6.54
C VAL A 35 9.65 -13.49 5.64
N TYR A 36 8.41 -13.37 6.10
CA TYR A 36 7.36 -12.67 5.37
C TYR A 36 7.71 -11.19 5.16
N ALA A 37 8.12 -10.50 6.22
CA ALA A 37 8.56 -9.10 6.22
C ALA A 37 9.76 -8.89 5.29
N ALA A 38 10.76 -9.77 5.33
CA ALA A 38 11.92 -9.69 4.44
C ALA A 38 11.53 -9.82 2.96
N ILE A 39 10.63 -10.75 2.63
CA ILE A 39 10.11 -10.90 1.27
C ILE A 39 9.32 -9.67 0.85
N LYS A 40 8.50 -9.10 1.74
CA LYS A 40 7.73 -7.89 1.45
C LYS A 40 8.63 -6.65 1.25
N ALA A 41 9.71 -6.53 2.02
CA ALA A 41 10.73 -5.51 1.80
C ALA A 41 11.44 -5.69 0.44
N ALA A 42 11.77 -6.93 0.07
CA ALA A 42 12.35 -7.22 -1.25
C ALA A 42 11.37 -6.85 -2.39
N VAL A 43 10.07 -7.10 -2.22
CA VAL A 43 9.03 -6.69 -3.17
C VAL A 43 9.00 -5.17 -3.32
N HIS A 44 9.00 -4.40 -2.23
CA HIS A 44 9.03 -2.93 -2.27
C HIS A 44 10.23 -2.43 -3.09
N ARG A 45 11.42 -2.93 -2.75
CA ARG A 45 12.66 -2.53 -3.44
C ARG A 45 12.68 -2.94 -4.90
N MET A 46 12.21 -4.14 -5.23
CA MET A 46 12.12 -4.64 -6.60
C MET A 46 11.19 -3.75 -7.43
N THR A 47 10.03 -3.40 -6.88
CA THR A 47 9.06 -2.51 -7.55
C THR A 47 9.68 -1.15 -7.89
N GLN A 48 10.39 -0.52 -6.95
CA GLN A 48 11.09 0.76 -7.21
C GLN A 48 12.17 0.62 -8.30
N GLY A 49 12.91 -0.49 -8.33
CA GLY A 49 13.89 -0.76 -9.39
C GLY A 49 13.25 -0.88 -10.77
N LEU A 50 12.19 -1.68 -10.87
CA LEU A 50 11.44 -1.87 -12.11
C LEU A 50 10.77 -0.57 -12.58
N ALA A 51 10.33 0.28 -11.66
CA ALA A 51 9.79 1.60 -12.00
C ALA A 51 10.82 2.46 -12.76
N ALA A 52 12.08 2.44 -12.32
CA ALA A 52 13.16 3.16 -12.98
C ALA A 52 13.51 2.54 -14.34
N GLU A 53 13.61 1.21 -14.41
CA GLU A 53 13.94 0.49 -15.66
C GLU A 53 12.89 0.66 -16.75
N LEU A 54 11.61 0.81 -16.37
CA LEU A 54 10.48 0.86 -17.29
C LEU A 54 9.90 2.26 -17.51
N LEU A 55 10.51 3.30 -16.92
CA LEU A 55 10.07 4.69 -17.07
C LEU A 55 10.02 5.10 -18.56
N ALA A 56 11.07 4.78 -19.32
CA ALA A 56 11.16 5.11 -20.75
C ALA A 56 10.12 4.39 -21.61
N ASP A 57 9.58 3.27 -21.12
CA ASP A 57 8.51 2.51 -21.77
C ASP A 57 7.10 3.02 -21.41
N ASN A 58 7.02 4.10 -20.60
CA ASN A 58 5.77 4.62 -20.03
C ASN A 58 4.98 3.54 -19.26
N ILE A 59 5.69 2.71 -18.49
CA ILE A 59 5.07 1.72 -17.61
C ILE A 59 5.29 2.15 -16.16
N ALA A 60 4.20 2.55 -15.51
CA ALA A 60 4.21 2.86 -14.09
C ALA A 60 4.29 1.57 -13.29
N VAL A 61 5.22 1.49 -12.33
CA VAL A 61 5.35 0.34 -11.41
C VAL A 61 5.29 0.88 -9.99
N ASN A 62 4.28 0.49 -9.23
CA ASN A 62 4.04 0.98 -7.88
C ASN A 62 3.74 -0.15 -6.91
N THR A 63 4.05 0.05 -5.64
CA THR A 63 3.66 -0.82 -4.53
C THR A 63 2.41 -0.26 -3.87
N LEU A 64 1.48 -1.16 -3.55
CA LEU A 64 0.28 -0.89 -2.76
C LEU A 64 0.31 -1.74 -1.49
N ALA A 65 0.32 -1.11 -0.32
CA ALA A 65 0.29 -1.79 0.97
C ALA A 65 -0.88 -1.30 1.83
N PRO A 66 -1.42 -2.14 2.73
CA PRO A 66 -2.31 -1.65 3.77
C PRO A 66 -1.51 -0.79 4.77
N SER A 67 -2.13 0.22 5.37
CA SER A 67 -1.50 1.05 6.41
C SER A 67 -1.43 0.31 7.75
N THR A 68 -2.39 -0.58 7.98
CA THR A 68 -2.62 -1.45 9.14
C THR A 68 -3.19 -2.79 8.64
N ALA A 69 -4.19 -3.38 9.30
CA ALA A 69 -4.80 -4.65 8.90
C ALA A 69 -6.10 -4.44 8.09
N ILE A 70 -6.33 -5.25 7.07
CA ILE A 70 -7.60 -5.29 6.33
C ILE A 70 -8.22 -6.67 6.49
N ARG A 71 -9.42 -6.73 7.07
CA ARG A 71 -10.13 -8.00 7.28
C ARG A 71 -10.74 -8.47 5.96
N THR A 72 -10.17 -9.54 5.41
CA THR A 72 -10.68 -10.23 4.22
C THR A 72 -10.87 -11.71 4.55
N PRO A 73 -11.66 -12.48 3.78
CA PRO A 73 -11.88 -13.90 4.07
C PRO A 73 -10.58 -14.73 4.20
N GLY A 74 -9.51 -14.32 3.50
CA GLY A 74 -8.19 -14.99 3.58
C GLY A 74 -7.26 -14.47 4.69
N ALA A 75 -7.59 -13.35 5.32
CA ALA A 75 -6.76 -12.72 6.37
C ALA A 75 -7.43 -12.76 7.75
N SER A 76 -8.75 -12.94 7.83
CA SER A 76 -9.52 -12.82 9.07
C SER A 76 -9.07 -13.75 10.17
N GLU A 77 -8.64 -14.98 9.84
CA GLU A 77 -8.14 -15.96 10.82
C GLU A 77 -6.82 -15.53 11.48
N TRP A 78 -6.09 -14.59 10.87
CA TRP A 78 -4.78 -14.10 11.32
C TRP A 78 -4.86 -12.72 11.97
N ILE A 79 -6.05 -12.11 12.02
CA ILE A 79 -6.29 -10.79 12.60
C ILE A 79 -7.17 -10.99 13.84
N PRO A 80 -6.68 -10.71 15.06
CA PRO A 80 -7.47 -10.79 16.28
C PRO A 80 -8.82 -10.08 16.10
N GLU A 81 -9.90 -10.62 16.67
CA GLU A 81 -11.25 -10.10 16.45
C GLU A 81 -11.36 -8.63 16.87
N GLU A 82 -10.72 -8.28 17.99
CA GLU A 82 -10.72 -6.94 18.56
C GLU A 82 -9.74 -5.98 17.86
N TYR A 83 -8.89 -6.48 16.94
CA TYR A 83 -7.94 -5.65 16.23
C TYR A 83 -8.66 -4.77 15.20
N PRO A 84 -8.51 -3.43 15.24
CA PRO A 84 -9.19 -2.55 14.30
C PRO A 84 -8.71 -2.80 12.87
N SER A 85 -9.64 -2.88 11.93
CA SER A 85 -9.35 -3.11 10.52
C SER A 85 -9.80 -1.96 9.64
N GLU A 86 -9.04 -1.69 8.60
CA GLU A 86 -9.41 -0.71 7.58
C GLU A 86 -10.60 -1.18 6.76
N ARG A 87 -11.36 -0.22 6.25
CA ARG A 87 -12.32 -0.47 5.19
C ARG A 87 -11.61 -0.83 3.88
N ILE A 88 -12.08 -1.88 3.22
CA ILE A 88 -11.50 -2.41 1.97
C ILE A 88 -11.51 -1.37 0.83
N GLU A 89 -12.42 -0.40 0.88
CA GLU A 89 -12.55 0.63 -0.14
C GLU A 89 -11.33 1.55 -0.24
N TYR A 90 -10.63 1.81 0.87
CA TYR A 90 -9.43 2.66 0.86
C TYR A 90 -8.28 2.04 0.05
N ILE A 91 -8.05 0.73 0.20
CA ILE A 91 -7.03 0.05 -0.59
C ILE A 91 -7.46 -0.09 -2.06
N ALA A 92 -8.76 -0.26 -2.32
CA ALA A 92 -9.29 -0.30 -3.68
C ALA A 92 -9.12 1.04 -4.41
N GLU A 93 -9.47 2.15 -3.76
CA GLU A 93 -9.28 3.51 -4.30
C GLU A 93 -7.80 3.82 -4.52
N THR A 94 -6.93 3.46 -3.57
CA THR A 94 -5.49 3.62 -3.74
C THR A 94 -4.98 2.83 -4.95
N GLY A 95 -5.45 1.59 -5.14
CA GLY A 95 -5.12 0.80 -6.32
C GLY A 95 -5.57 1.45 -7.62
N LEU A 96 -6.78 2.02 -7.65
CA LEU A 96 -7.28 2.79 -8.79
C LEU A 96 -6.39 4.01 -9.07
N ALA A 97 -6.07 4.79 -8.04
CA ALA A 97 -5.20 5.96 -8.14
C ALA A 97 -3.82 5.62 -8.73
N LEU A 98 -3.25 4.46 -8.41
CA LEU A 98 -1.97 4.02 -8.97
C LEU A 98 -2.03 3.54 -10.43
N CYS A 99 -3.24 3.41 -11.02
CA CYS A 99 -3.47 2.76 -12.31
C CYS A 99 -4.02 3.67 -13.42
N HIS A 100 -3.88 4.99 -13.32
CA HIS A 100 -4.49 5.91 -14.31
C HIS A 100 -3.62 7.05 -14.85
N LEU A 101 -2.45 7.35 -14.25
CA LEU A 101 -1.54 8.40 -14.74
C LEU A 101 -0.31 7.85 -15.48
N PRO A 102 0.29 8.58 -16.43
CA PRO A 102 1.54 8.18 -17.07
C PRO A 102 2.66 7.89 -16.07
N ALA A 103 3.64 7.08 -16.48
CA ALA A 103 4.77 6.72 -15.62
C ALA A 103 5.58 7.93 -15.14
N ALA A 104 5.69 8.96 -15.98
CA ALA A 104 6.37 10.22 -15.64
C ALA A 104 5.73 10.98 -14.47
N GLU A 105 4.46 10.71 -14.16
CA GLU A 105 3.72 11.38 -13.09
C GLU A 105 3.55 10.49 -11.85
N ARG A 106 3.44 9.16 -12.03
CA ARG A 106 3.08 8.24 -10.93
C ARG A 106 3.71 6.85 -11.08
N THR A 107 5.02 6.77 -10.92
CA THR A 107 5.78 5.50 -10.86
C THR A 107 6.73 5.49 -9.66
N GLY A 108 7.14 4.30 -9.21
CA GLY A 108 8.12 4.13 -8.14
C GLY A 108 7.58 4.38 -6.73
N LEU A 109 6.26 4.49 -6.57
CA LEU A 109 5.64 4.79 -5.28
C LEU A 109 5.48 3.55 -4.41
N THR A 110 5.52 3.75 -3.10
CA THR A 110 5.02 2.79 -2.10
C THR A 110 3.84 3.44 -1.38
N ALA A 111 2.64 3.22 -1.90
CA ALA A 111 1.41 3.82 -1.38
C ALA A 111 0.78 2.96 -0.28
N TYR A 112 0.30 3.63 0.76
CA TYR A 112 -0.40 3.01 1.89
C TYR A 112 -1.89 3.37 1.85
N SER A 113 -2.74 2.36 1.98
CA SER A 113 -4.19 2.40 1.76
C SER A 113 -4.96 3.59 2.38
N LEU A 114 -4.67 3.99 3.62
CA LEU A 114 -5.31 5.11 4.28
C LEU A 114 -4.60 6.43 3.96
N HIS A 115 -3.27 6.39 4.02
CA HIS A 115 -2.43 7.60 3.99
C HIS A 115 -2.39 8.24 2.61
N PHE A 116 -2.31 7.44 1.55
CA PHE A 116 -2.21 7.93 0.18
C PHE A 116 -3.46 8.69 -0.28
N PRO A 117 -4.69 8.13 -0.22
CA PRO A 117 -5.88 8.88 -0.59
C PRO A 117 -6.15 10.06 0.34
N HIS A 118 -5.83 9.95 1.64
CA HIS A 118 -5.92 11.07 2.57
C HIS A 118 -4.98 12.23 2.18
N HIS A 119 -3.71 11.92 1.89
CA HIS A 119 -2.70 12.92 1.51
C HIS A 119 -3.05 13.62 0.19
N HIS A 120 -3.47 12.86 -0.82
CA HIS A 120 -3.82 13.40 -2.14
C HIS A 120 -5.27 13.88 -2.24
N GLN A 121 -6.03 13.81 -1.15
CA GLN A 121 -7.44 14.22 -1.07
C GLN A 121 -8.33 13.50 -2.09
N PHE A 122 -8.09 12.21 -2.32
CA PHE A 122 -8.92 11.41 -3.21
C PHE A 122 -10.24 11.05 -2.52
N PRO A 123 -11.39 11.29 -3.17
CA PRO A 123 -12.67 10.85 -2.62
C PRO A 123 -12.77 9.33 -2.73
N VAL A 124 -13.07 8.67 -1.61
CA VAL A 124 -13.26 7.22 -1.58
C VAL A 124 -14.76 6.92 -1.63
N TYR A 125 -15.15 5.95 -2.44
CA TYR A 125 -16.54 5.50 -2.58
C TYR A 125 -16.70 4.04 -2.17
N THR A 126 -17.94 3.64 -1.87
CA THR A 126 -18.32 2.23 -1.74
C THR A 126 -17.87 1.43 -2.97
N LEU A 127 -17.63 0.12 -2.84
CA LEU A 127 -17.15 -0.71 -3.96
C LEU A 127 -18.07 -0.73 -5.20
N ASN A 128 -19.35 -0.37 -5.04
CA ASN A 128 -20.30 -0.20 -6.14
C ASN A 128 -20.30 1.22 -6.75
N GLY A 129 -19.45 2.12 -6.25
CA GLY A 129 -19.27 3.50 -6.70
C GLY A 129 -20.41 4.47 -6.36
N LYS A 130 -21.40 4.07 -5.55
CA LYS A 130 -22.65 4.85 -5.36
C LYS A 130 -22.58 5.88 -4.24
N GLU A 131 -21.86 5.59 -3.17
CA GLU A 131 -21.88 6.40 -1.95
C GLU A 131 -20.46 6.80 -1.58
N ARG A 132 -20.25 8.08 -1.25
CA ARG A 132 -18.96 8.56 -0.75
C ARG A 132 -18.77 8.07 0.69
N ILE A 133 -17.59 7.53 0.97
CA ILE A 133 -17.13 7.18 2.31
C ILE A 133 -16.43 8.39 2.92
N ALA A 134 -16.58 8.58 4.23
CA ALA A 134 -15.87 9.61 4.96
C ALA A 134 -14.34 9.45 4.79
N ASP A 135 -13.60 10.55 4.89
CA ASP A 135 -12.14 10.49 4.82
C ASP A 135 -11.60 9.65 6.00
N PRO A 136 -10.50 8.89 5.83
CA PRO A 136 -10.03 7.98 6.87
C PRO A 136 -9.44 8.77 8.05
N VAL A 137 -9.74 8.34 9.26
CA VAL A 137 -8.98 8.74 10.45
C VAL A 137 -7.70 7.91 10.49
N LEU A 138 -6.55 8.56 10.34
CA LEU A 138 -5.25 7.87 10.39
C LEU A 138 -5.00 7.33 11.80
N PRO A 139 -4.80 6.01 11.98
CA PRO A 139 -4.62 5.44 13.31
C PRO A 139 -3.30 5.89 13.95
N GLU A 140 -3.32 6.27 15.23
CA GLU A 140 -2.11 6.65 15.98
C GLU A 140 -1.08 5.51 16.07
N TYR A 141 -1.54 4.26 15.98
CA TYR A 141 -0.70 3.07 15.99
C TYR A 141 -0.18 2.67 14.59
N ALA A 142 -0.53 3.42 13.54
CA ALA A 142 0.04 3.18 12.22
C ALA A 142 1.56 3.40 12.25
N HIS A 143 2.28 2.69 11.37
CA HIS A 143 3.73 2.74 11.37
C HIS A 143 4.22 4.17 11.03
N PRO A 144 5.06 4.81 11.88
CA PRO A 144 5.45 6.21 11.73
C PRO A 144 6.28 6.48 10.47
N ASP A 145 7.00 5.48 9.95
CA ASP A 145 7.76 5.60 8.70
C ASP A 145 6.90 5.49 7.43
N ILE A 146 5.57 5.38 7.54
CA ILE A 146 4.69 5.51 6.37
C ILE A 146 4.82 6.93 5.82
N VAL A 147 5.30 7.04 4.57
CA VAL A 147 5.31 8.33 3.86
C VAL A 147 3.95 8.53 3.17
N PRO A 148 3.12 9.51 3.58
CA PRO A 148 1.74 9.59 3.11
C PRO A 148 1.60 9.85 1.62
N SER A 149 2.54 10.58 1.02
CA SER A 149 2.56 10.84 -0.42
C SER A 149 2.87 9.60 -1.26
N GLY A 150 3.32 8.50 -0.64
CA GLY A 150 3.83 7.31 -1.31
C GLY A 150 5.23 7.47 -1.91
N LEU A 151 5.81 8.68 -1.84
CA LEU A 151 7.17 8.95 -2.24
C LEU A 151 8.10 8.42 -1.15
N GLY A 152 8.56 7.18 -1.30
CA GLY A 152 9.48 6.54 -0.36
C GLY A 152 10.94 6.74 -0.76
N ASN A 153 11.80 6.75 0.27
CA ASN A 153 13.26 6.80 0.20
C ASN A 153 13.90 5.62 -0.55
#